data_AF-C6Q0J8-F1
#
_entry.id   AF-C6Q0J8-F1
#
_cell.length_a   1.000
_cell.length_b   1.000
_cell.length_c   1.000
_cell.angle_alpha   90.00
_cell.angle_beta   90.00
_cell.angle_gamma   90.00
#
_symmetry.space_group_name_H-M   'P 1'
#
loop_
_entity.id
_entity.type
_entity.pdbx_description
1 polymer ?
#
loop_
_entity_poly.entity_id
_entity_poly.type
_entity_poly.pdbx_seq_one_letter_code
_entity_poly.pdbx_strand_id
1 'polypeptide(L)'
;MSFKLPKYQAPDFEKEPFVSAPNVTSEKVTLEGVAPFNYHATSIYPEYFKINEKWILASESRMDCVVVLNDDETLEVKEFRNLHIGDNVILGRTECSEDGIYIHVNGFKANIDSDQTFSFRSGRTRESSYSKDYDSLYELLRHEREHGYILWVLGPAVVFDHDSKKCHGITYRCWFYSCTFCWKCSCNS
;
A
#
# COMPACT_ATOMS: atom_id res chain seq x y z
N MET A 1 -4.63 -3.66 25.55
CA MET A 1 -3.42 -2.87 25.25
C MET A 1 -3.87 -1.73 24.35
N SER A 2 -3.43 -0.49 24.58
CA SER A 2 -3.80 0.61 23.68
C SER A 2 -3.17 0.36 22.30
N PHE A 3 -3.99 0.44 21.25
CA PHE A 3 -3.49 0.39 19.88
C PHE A 3 -2.53 1.56 19.63
N LYS A 4 -1.44 1.30 18.91
CA LYS A 4 -0.47 2.32 18.51
C LYS A 4 -0.12 2.12 17.04
N LEU A 5 -0.41 3.13 16.23
CA LEU A 5 -0.10 3.09 14.81
C LEU A 5 1.42 2.94 14.60
N PRO A 6 1.88 1.98 13.78
CA PRO A 6 3.28 1.85 13.42
C PRO A 6 3.77 3.14 12.77
N LYS A 7 4.87 3.70 13.28
CA LYS A 7 5.49 4.88 12.68
C LYS A 7 6.36 4.43 11.50
N TYR A 8 6.16 5.10 10.38
CA TYR A 8 7.02 4.93 9.22
C TYR A 8 8.44 5.44 9.53
N GLN A 9 9.44 4.65 9.17
CA GLN A 9 10.86 5.01 9.27
C GLN A 9 11.41 5.13 7.85
N ALA A 10 11.66 6.37 7.41
CA ALA A 10 12.24 6.62 6.10
C ALA A 10 13.69 6.09 6.02
N PRO A 11 14.16 5.67 4.83
CA PRO A 11 15.56 5.31 4.62
C PRO A 11 16.47 6.54 4.83
N ASP A 12 17.72 6.26 5.20
CA ASP A 12 18.76 7.27 5.29
C ASP A 12 19.49 7.36 3.94
N PHE A 13 19.12 8.35 3.13
CA PHE A 13 19.64 8.53 1.78
C PHE A 13 21.05 9.16 1.74
N GLU A 14 21.62 9.53 2.89
CA GLU A 14 23.00 10.04 2.98
C GLU A 14 24.05 8.93 3.04
N LYS A 15 23.62 7.67 3.01
CA LYS A 15 24.49 6.48 3.10
C LYS A 15 24.56 5.72 1.79
N GLU A 16 25.64 4.96 1.61
CA GLU A 16 25.73 3.97 0.52
C GLU A 16 24.66 2.87 0.71
N PRO A 17 24.07 2.35 -0.38
CA PRO A 17 24.34 2.64 -1.79
C PRO A 17 23.61 3.89 -2.37
N PHE A 18 22.82 4.61 -1.57
CA PHE A 18 21.92 5.66 -2.06
C PHE A 18 22.64 6.90 -2.61
N VAL A 19 23.81 7.22 -2.07
CA VAL A 19 24.63 8.35 -2.53
C VAL A 19 25.20 8.06 -3.91
N SER A 20 25.78 6.87 -4.13
CA SER A 20 26.39 6.48 -5.40
C SER A 20 25.40 6.01 -6.48
N ALA A 21 24.15 5.71 -6.10
CA ALA A 21 23.10 5.31 -7.02
C ALA A 21 22.89 6.34 -8.16
N PRO A 22 22.62 5.90 -9.40
CA PRO A 22 22.33 6.81 -10.50
C PRO A 22 20.93 7.43 -10.38
N ASN A 23 20.67 8.47 -11.16
CA ASN A 23 19.30 8.94 -11.37
C ASN A 23 18.53 7.93 -12.22
N VAL A 24 17.20 7.91 -12.05
CA VAL A 24 16.31 7.07 -12.84
C VAL A 24 16.38 7.39 -14.32
N THR A 25 16.18 6.37 -15.14
CA THR A 25 15.99 6.53 -16.59
C THR A 25 14.50 6.52 -16.90
N SER A 26 14.09 7.23 -17.95
CA SER A 26 12.70 7.25 -18.40
C SER A 26 12.62 7.25 -19.92
N GLU A 27 11.52 6.73 -20.44
CA GLU A 27 11.22 6.70 -21.88
C GLU A 27 9.80 7.16 -22.14
N LYS A 28 9.60 7.83 -23.28
CA LYS A 28 8.30 8.35 -23.68
C LYS A 28 7.39 7.23 -24.16
N VAL A 29 6.15 7.26 -23.69
CA VAL A 29 5.06 6.45 -24.24
C VAL A 29 4.83 6.83 -25.70
N THR A 30 4.88 5.84 -26.59
CA THR A 30 4.67 6.00 -28.03
C THR A 30 3.29 5.55 -28.50
N LEU A 31 2.60 4.75 -27.68
CA LEU A 31 1.29 4.19 -27.96
C LEU A 31 0.39 4.37 -26.74
N GLU A 32 -0.82 4.86 -26.97
CA GLU A 32 -1.80 5.10 -25.91
C GLU A 32 -2.04 3.84 -25.08
N GLY A 33 -1.95 3.96 -23.76
CA GLY A 33 -2.19 2.86 -22.83
C GLY A 33 -1.09 1.80 -22.76
N VAL A 34 0.05 2.00 -23.44
CA VAL A 34 1.13 1.00 -23.52
C VAL A 34 2.42 1.56 -22.92
N ALA A 35 2.89 0.92 -21.85
CA ALA A 35 4.17 1.27 -21.23
C ALA A 35 5.36 0.88 -22.14
N PRO A 36 6.46 1.66 -22.11
CA PRO A 36 7.69 1.34 -22.85
C PRO A 36 8.34 0.04 -22.36
N PHE A 37 9.27 -0.50 -23.14
CA PHE A 37 10.01 -1.68 -22.73
C PHE A 37 10.83 -1.39 -21.45
N ASN A 38 10.96 -2.38 -20.57
CA ASN A 38 11.70 -2.27 -19.31
C ASN A 38 11.13 -1.23 -18.31
N TYR A 39 9.85 -0.90 -18.41
CA TYR A 39 9.16 -0.07 -17.41
C TYR A 39 9.27 -0.66 -16.00
N HIS A 40 9.27 0.22 -14.99
CA HIS A 40 9.17 -0.19 -13.59
C HIS A 40 7.71 -0.44 -13.21
N ALA A 41 7.42 -1.63 -12.67
CA ALA A 41 6.12 -2.00 -12.15
C ALA A 41 6.09 -1.82 -10.63
N THR A 42 5.14 -1.02 -10.15
CA THR A 42 5.03 -0.69 -8.72
C THR A 42 4.47 -1.87 -7.91
N SER A 43 4.91 -1.95 -6.65
CA SER A 43 4.54 -2.95 -5.65
C SER A 43 3.56 -2.38 -4.60
N ILE A 44 3.39 -3.07 -3.48
CA ILE A 44 2.63 -2.57 -2.31
C ILE A 44 3.49 -1.75 -1.34
N TYR A 45 4.80 -1.72 -1.53
CA TYR A 45 5.72 -1.07 -0.61
C TYR A 45 5.96 0.39 -1.01
N PRO A 46 6.39 1.25 -0.06
CA PRO A 46 6.86 2.58 -0.38
C PRO A 46 8.07 2.51 -1.31
N GLU A 47 8.01 3.23 -2.43
CA GLU A 47 9.03 3.20 -3.47
C GLU A 47 9.60 4.59 -3.71
N TYR A 48 10.92 4.66 -3.76
CA TYR A 48 11.67 5.90 -3.96
C TYR A 48 12.40 5.88 -5.30
N PHE A 49 12.43 7.05 -5.93
CA PHE A 49 13.05 7.24 -7.24
C PHE A 49 14.04 8.40 -7.13
N LYS A 50 15.28 8.20 -7.60
CA LYS A 50 16.32 9.23 -7.57
C LYS A 50 16.21 10.12 -8.81
N ILE A 51 15.83 11.37 -8.61
CA ILE A 51 15.65 12.39 -9.65
C ILE A 51 16.51 13.58 -9.29
N ASN A 52 17.40 14.00 -10.18
CA ASN A 52 18.32 15.12 -9.96
C ASN A 52 19.02 15.06 -8.59
N GLU A 53 19.56 13.87 -8.29
CA GLU A 53 20.26 13.50 -7.06
C GLU A 53 19.41 13.52 -5.78
N LYS A 54 18.09 13.67 -5.89
CA LYS A 54 17.15 13.62 -4.77
C LYS A 54 16.29 12.37 -4.83
N TRP A 55 16.14 11.71 -3.69
CA TRP A 55 15.23 10.57 -3.55
C TRP A 55 13.81 11.07 -3.26
N ILE A 56 12.90 10.83 -4.20
CA ILE A 56 11.50 11.25 -4.12
C ILE A 56 10.64 10.01 -3.90
N LEU A 57 9.75 10.05 -2.90
CA LEU A 57 8.77 9.00 -2.63
C LEU A 57 7.62 9.10 -3.63
N ALA A 58 7.24 7.99 -4.27
CA ALA A 58 6.03 7.95 -5.08
C ALA A 58 4.78 8.08 -4.20
N SER A 59 4.04 9.17 -4.38
CA SER A 59 2.76 9.40 -3.71
C SER A 59 1.66 8.51 -4.31
N GLU A 60 0.66 8.18 -3.50
CA GLU A 60 -0.52 7.41 -3.93
C GLU A 60 -0.17 6.08 -4.62
N SER A 61 0.93 5.44 -4.21
CA SER A 61 1.39 4.19 -4.80
C SER A 61 0.31 3.10 -4.76
N ARG A 62 0.24 2.36 -5.87
CA ARG A 62 -0.65 1.22 -6.09
C ARG A 62 0.14 0.12 -6.75
N MET A 63 -0.13 -1.13 -6.40
CA MET A 63 0.46 -2.29 -7.07
C MET A 63 -0.01 -2.37 -8.52
N ASP A 64 0.83 -2.91 -9.39
CA ASP A 64 0.56 -3.16 -10.83
C ASP A 64 0.31 -1.88 -11.64
N CYS A 65 0.99 -0.79 -11.28
CA CYS A 65 1.00 0.48 -12.01
C CYS A 65 2.40 0.78 -12.56
N VAL A 66 2.51 1.89 -13.28
CA VAL A 66 3.79 2.46 -13.73
C VAL A 66 3.97 3.86 -13.15
N VAL A 67 5.21 4.30 -13.08
CA VAL A 67 5.54 5.64 -12.56
C VAL A 67 5.92 6.55 -13.72
N VAL A 68 5.22 7.68 -13.82
CA VAL A 68 5.47 8.75 -14.79
C VAL A 68 6.22 9.88 -14.10
N LEU A 69 7.29 10.34 -14.75
CA LEU A 69 8.07 11.51 -14.35
C LEU A 69 7.54 12.75 -15.10
N ASN A 70 6.99 13.69 -14.35
CA ASN A 70 6.51 14.96 -14.89
C ASN A 70 7.68 15.94 -15.12
N ASP A 71 7.44 16.95 -15.95
CA ASP A 71 8.44 17.99 -16.27
C ASP A 71 8.86 18.83 -15.05
N ASP A 72 8.03 18.87 -14.00
CA ASP A 72 8.30 19.55 -12.73
C ASP A 72 9.00 18.66 -11.68
N GLU A 73 9.57 17.54 -12.11
CA GLU A 73 10.23 16.53 -11.27
C GLU A 73 9.29 15.80 -10.28
N THR A 74 7.97 15.94 -10.45
CA THR A 74 7.00 15.18 -9.66
C THR A 74 6.77 13.78 -10.24
N LEU A 75 6.37 12.87 -9.37
CA LEU A 75 6.06 11.48 -9.71
C LEU A 75 4.56 11.26 -9.71
N GLU A 76 4.04 10.62 -10.75
CA GLU A 76 2.66 10.19 -10.83
C GLU A 76 2.58 8.68 -11.06
N VAL A 77 1.83 7.97 -10.21
CA VAL A 77 1.61 6.53 -10.37
C VAL A 77 0.33 6.30 -11.18
N LYS A 78 0.48 5.78 -12.40
CA LYS A 78 -0.64 5.56 -13.34
C LYS A 78 -0.87 4.09 -13.62
N GLU A 79 -2.14 3.71 -13.71
CA GLU A 79 -2.54 2.44 -14.33
C GLU A 79 -2.24 2.51 -15.83
N PHE A 80 -1.87 1.39 -16.45
CA PHE A 80 -1.51 1.33 -17.88
C PHE A 80 -2.54 2.00 -18.79
N ARG A 81 -3.84 1.80 -18.54
CA ARG A 81 -4.94 2.37 -19.32
C ARG A 81 -5.06 3.90 -19.26
N ASN A 82 -4.34 4.55 -18.35
CA ASN A 82 -4.30 6.02 -18.20
C ASN A 82 -3.00 6.62 -18.76
N LEU A 83 -2.15 5.82 -19.42
CA LEU A 83 -0.95 6.33 -20.09
C LEU A 83 -1.31 7.04 -21.38
N HIS A 84 -0.80 8.25 -21.53
CA HIS A 84 -0.95 9.04 -22.73
C HIS A 84 0.35 9.11 -23.52
N ILE A 85 0.25 9.24 -24.85
CA ILE A 85 1.42 9.47 -25.70
C ILE A 85 2.19 10.70 -25.21
N GLY A 86 3.49 10.53 -24.98
CA GLY A 86 4.38 11.58 -24.47
C GLY A 86 4.67 11.51 -22.97
N ASP A 87 3.92 10.73 -22.18
CA ASP A 87 4.23 10.48 -20.76
C ASP A 87 5.65 9.86 -20.64
N ASN A 88 6.49 10.41 -19.75
CA ASN A 88 7.83 9.86 -19.49
C ASN A 88 7.73 8.76 -18.41
N VAL A 89 7.71 7.50 -18.81
CA VAL A 89 7.61 6.37 -17.86
C VAL A 89 9.00 5.97 -17.38
N ILE A 90 9.16 5.81 -16.06
CA ILE A 90 10.39 5.36 -15.43
C ILE A 90 10.69 3.90 -15.82
N LEU A 91 11.95 3.65 -16.16
CA LEU A 91 12.49 2.34 -16.51
C LEU A 91 13.35 1.79 -15.37
N GLY A 92 13.34 0.46 -15.24
CA GLY A 92 14.18 -0.24 -14.27
C GLY A 92 13.48 -1.44 -13.66
N ARG A 93 14.27 -2.45 -13.30
CA ARG A 93 13.75 -3.68 -12.67
C ARG A 93 14.44 -4.00 -11.34
N THR A 94 15.46 -3.23 -10.98
CA THR A 94 16.15 -3.41 -9.71
C THR A 94 15.38 -2.79 -8.56
N GLU A 95 15.47 -3.42 -7.39
CA GLU A 95 14.79 -3.01 -6.16
C GLU A 95 15.74 -2.38 -5.11
N CYS A 96 17.05 -2.39 -5.39
CA CYS A 96 18.14 -2.07 -4.46
C CYS A 96 18.97 -0.84 -4.89
N SER A 97 18.32 0.18 -5.47
CA SER A 97 18.89 1.47 -5.90
C SER A 97 19.76 1.49 -7.15
N GLU A 98 20.05 0.35 -7.79
CA GLU A 98 20.96 0.29 -8.94
C GLU A 98 20.44 1.04 -10.17
N ASP A 99 19.13 1.00 -10.42
CA ASP A 99 18.46 1.77 -11.48
C ASP A 99 18.00 3.17 -10.99
N GLY A 100 18.43 3.61 -9.80
CA GLY A 100 17.89 4.78 -9.13
C GLY A 100 16.51 4.54 -8.49
N ILE A 101 16.11 3.26 -8.33
CA ILE A 101 14.83 2.83 -7.77
C ILE A 101 15.07 2.04 -6.48
N TYR A 102 14.38 2.39 -5.41
CA TYR A 102 14.50 1.71 -4.12
C TYR A 102 13.15 1.35 -3.51
N ILE A 103 12.96 0.07 -3.20
CA ILE A 103 11.73 -0.46 -2.59
C ILE A 103 11.92 -0.63 -1.08
N HIS A 104 11.20 0.15 -0.28
CA HIS A 104 11.36 0.14 1.18
C HIS A 104 10.42 -0.85 1.88
N VAL A 105 10.81 -2.12 1.86
CA VAL A 105 10.04 -3.22 2.46
C VAL A 105 9.99 -3.20 3.99
N ASN A 106 10.91 -2.48 4.63
CA ASN A 106 11.10 -2.50 6.09
C ASN A 106 10.63 -1.23 6.80
N GLY A 107 9.97 -0.29 6.09
CA GLY A 107 9.64 1.02 6.64
C GLY A 107 8.68 1.03 7.83
N PHE A 108 7.94 -0.06 8.06
CA PHE A 108 7.02 -0.22 9.19
C PHE A 108 7.45 -1.30 10.19
N LYS A 109 8.64 -1.89 10.03
CA LYS A 109 9.14 -2.82 11.04
C LYS A 109 9.37 -2.04 12.33
N ALA A 110 8.59 -2.35 13.36
CA ALA A 110 8.98 -2.00 14.70
C ALA A 110 10.35 -2.66 14.97
N ASN A 111 11.25 -1.97 15.68
CA ASN A 111 12.37 -2.64 16.35
C ASN A 111 11.76 -3.60 17.38
N ILE A 112 11.31 -4.76 16.92
CA ILE A 112 10.95 -5.86 17.77
C ILE A 112 12.30 -6.46 18.14
N ASP A 113 12.88 -5.90 19.19
CA ASP A 113 13.92 -6.53 19.98
C ASP A 113 13.25 -7.73 20.68
N SER A 114 12.94 -8.77 19.90
CA SER A 114 12.52 -10.06 20.43
C SER A 114 13.57 -11.06 20.03
N ASP A 115 14.57 -11.11 20.88
CA ASP A 115 15.48 -12.22 21.11
C ASP A 115 14.68 -13.46 21.57
N GLN A 116 13.82 -13.99 20.68
CA GLN A 116 13.14 -15.26 20.89
C GLN A 116 13.63 -16.27 19.85
N THR A 117 14.81 -16.79 20.15
CA THR A 117 15.48 -17.96 19.56
C THR A 117 14.65 -19.26 19.65
N PHE A 118 13.42 -19.22 20.16
CA PHE A 118 12.46 -20.34 20.16
C PHE A 118 11.04 -19.85 19.84
N SER A 119 10.74 -19.61 18.56
CA SER A 119 9.35 -19.61 18.09
C SER A 119 9.02 -21.01 17.57
N PHE A 120 8.31 -21.78 18.41
CA PHE A 120 7.65 -23.00 17.94
C PHE A 120 6.75 -22.65 16.76
N ARG A 121 6.77 -23.49 15.73
CA ARG A 121 6.11 -23.35 14.42
C ARG A 121 4.62 -22.91 14.51
N SER A 122 4.38 -21.62 14.66
CA SER A 122 3.08 -20.97 14.57
C SER A 122 2.76 -20.69 13.10
N GLY A 123 2.63 -21.75 12.30
CA GLY A 123 2.10 -21.62 10.94
C GLY A 123 0.70 -21.02 11.03
N ARG A 124 0.59 -19.71 10.79
CA ARG A 124 -0.69 -19.00 10.68
C ARG A 124 -1.50 -19.66 9.56
N THR A 125 -2.48 -20.47 9.93
CA THR A 125 -3.42 -21.02 8.96
C THR A 125 -4.53 -19.99 8.79
N ARG A 126 -4.94 -19.74 7.55
CA ARG A 126 -6.02 -18.79 7.19
C ARG A 126 -7.36 -19.07 7.91
N GLU A 127 -7.51 -20.24 8.49
CA GLU A 127 -8.77 -20.80 8.98
C GLU A 127 -8.92 -20.72 10.52
N SER A 128 -7.89 -20.32 11.24
CA SER A 128 -7.93 -20.27 12.72
C SER A 128 -8.11 -18.84 13.22
N SER A 129 -9.33 -18.52 13.66
CA SER A 129 -9.61 -17.25 14.34
C SER A 129 -9.18 -17.32 15.81
N TYR A 130 -8.29 -16.43 16.25
CA TYR A 130 -7.91 -16.31 17.66
C TYR A 130 -8.64 -15.13 18.31
N SER A 131 -9.09 -15.29 19.55
CA SER A 131 -9.74 -14.21 20.31
C SER A 131 -8.88 -12.95 20.43
N LYS A 132 -7.55 -13.12 20.52
CA LYS A 132 -6.58 -12.02 20.56
C LYS A 132 -6.58 -11.14 19.31
N ASP A 133 -6.94 -11.70 18.15
CA ASP A 133 -7.01 -10.95 16.90
C ASP A 133 -8.21 -9.99 16.90
N TYR A 134 -9.33 -10.41 17.52
CA TYR A 134 -10.50 -9.56 17.70
C TYR A 134 -10.25 -8.42 18.68
N ASP A 135 -9.55 -8.68 19.79
CA ASP A 135 -9.19 -7.62 20.74
C ASP A 135 -8.36 -6.53 20.06
N SER A 136 -7.40 -6.93 19.22
CA SER A 136 -6.55 -6.01 18.45
C SER A 136 -7.35 -5.24 17.39
N LEU A 137 -8.30 -5.92 16.73
CA LEU A 137 -9.22 -5.29 15.77
C LEU A 137 -10.13 -4.26 16.46
N TYR A 138 -10.67 -4.55 17.65
CA TYR A 138 -11.53 -3.61 18.38
C TYR A 138 -10.78 -2.33 18.76
N GLU A 139 -9.53 -2.47 19.22
CA GLU A 139 -8.70 -1.31 19.56
C GLU A 139 -8.34 -0.48 18.32
N LEU A 140 -8.02 -1.13 17.20
CA LEU A 140 -7.80 -0.45 15.92
C LEU A 140 -9.05 0.32 15.47
N LEU A 141 -10.23 -0.31 15.49
CA LEU A 141 -11.48 0.34 15.09
C LEU A 141 -11.79 1.55 15.97
N ARG A 142 -11.57 1.45 17.30
CA ARG A 142 -11.74 2.58 18.23
C ARG A 142 -10.81 3.73 17.90
N HIS A 143 -9.54 3.45 17.60
CA HIS A 143 -8.56 4.44 17.19
C HIS A 143 -8.97 5.13 15.87
N GLU A 144 -9.27 4.35 14.83
CA GLU A 144 -9.62 4.89 13.50
C GLU A 144 -10.91 5.69 13.50
N ARG A 145 -11.86 5.37 14.38
CA ARG A 145 -13.09 6.18 14.54
C ARG A 145 -12.80 7.63 14.96
N GLU A 146 -11.72 7.86 15.71
CA GLU A 146 -11.36 9.18 16.23
C GLU A 146 -10.30 9.89 15.37
N HIS A 147 -9.46 9.13 14.65
CA HIS A 147 -8.27 9.64 13.97
C HIS A 147 -8.24 9.42 12.46
N GLY A 148 -9.19 8.68 11.89
CA GLY A 148 -9.15 8.25 10.50
C GLY A 148 -10.52 7.91 9.92
N TYR A 149 -10.51 6.99 8.96
CA TYR A 149 -11.70 6.55 8.25
C TYR A 149 -11.72 5.02 8.13
N ILE A 150 -12.89 4.43 8.32
CA ILE A 150 -13.08 2.99 8.23
C ILE A 150 -13.91 2.70 6.97
N LEU A 151 -13.30 1.99 6.03
CA LEU A 151 -13.93 1.54 4.80
C LEU A 151 -14.17 0.02 4.88
N TRP A 152 -15.42 -0.38 4.65
CA TRP A 152 -15.81 -1.79 4.59
C TRP A 152 -16.04 -2.22 3.14
N VAL A 153 -15.39 -3.31 2.72
CA VAL A 153 -15.64 -3.99 1.45
C VAL A 153 -16.43 -5.26 1.77
N LEU A 154 -17.72 -5.29 1.42
CA LEU A 154 -18.63 -6.35 1.84
C LEU A 154 -19.23 -7.06 0.62
N GLY A 155 -19.20 -8.39 0.65
CA GLY A 155 -19.88 -9.24 -0.32
C GLY A 155 -21.34 -9.50 0.05
N PRO A 156 -22.13 -10.08 -0.89
CA PRO A 156 -23.56 -10.35 -0.66
C PRO A 156 -23.82 -11.38 0.45
N ALA A 157 -22.83 -12.18 0.83
CA ALA A 157 -22.94 -13.12 1.95
C ALA A 157 -23.36 -12.43 3.27
N VAL A 158 -22.98 -11.16 3.47
CA VAL A 158 -23.29 -10.39 4.69
C VAL A 158 -24.79 -10.11 4.83
N VAL A 159 -25.53 -9.97 3.72
CA VAL A 159 -26.98 -9.71 3.75
C VAL A 159 -27.81 -10.98 3.74
N PHE A 160 -27.26 -12.11 3.28
CA PHE A 160 -27.96 -13.40 3.27
C PHE A 160 -27.93 -14.10 4.64
N ASP A 161 -26.89 -13.86 5.43
CA ASP A 161 -26.83 -14.36 6.80
C ASP A 161 -27.46 -13.37 7.78
N HIS A 162 -28.44 -13.85 8.56
CA HIS A 162 -29.21 -13.01 9.49
C HIS A 162 -28.31 -12.35 10.56
N ASP A 163 -27.39 -13.11 11.13
CA ASP A 163 -26.56 -12.63 12.24
C ASP A 163 -25.49 -11.65 11.74
N SER A 164 -24.91 -11.91 10.58
CA SER A 164 -24.01 -10.98 9.88
C SER A 164 -24.69 -9.67 9.55
N LYS A 165 -25.92 -9.72 9.00
CA LYS A 165 -26.72 -8.52 8.69
C LYS A 165 -27.04 -7.71 9.94
N LYS A 166 -27.42 -8.38 11.02
CA LYS A 166 -27.72 -7.74 12.31
C LYS A 166 -26.48 -7.10 12.93
N CYS A 167 -25.34 -7.81 12.92
CA CYS A 167 -24.06 -7.31 13.41
C CYS A 167 -23.60 -6.08 12.62
N HIS A 168 -23.68 -6.14 11.28
CA HIS A 168 -23.37 -5.02 10.40
C HIS A 168 -24.21 -3.78 10.70
N GLY A 169 -25.52 -3.95 10.91
CA GLY A 169 -26.42 -2.85 11.30
C GLY A 169 -26.07 -2.20 12.65
N ILE A 170 -25.54 -2.98 13.60
CA ILE A 170 -25.06 -2.45 14.89
C ILE A 170 -23.76 -1.65 14.68
N THR A 171 -22.81 -2.19 13.93
CA THR A 171 -21.54 -1.49 13.62
C THR A 171 -21.80 -0.14 12.92
N TYR A 172 -22.81 -0.08 12.04
CA TYR A 172 -23.27 1.15 11.38
C TYR A 172 -23.76 2.20 12.38
N ARG A 173 -24.61 1.78 13.32
CA ARG A 173 -25.15 2.66 14.36
C ARG A 173 -24.09 3.12 15.37
N CYS A 174 -23.02 2.35 15.54
CA CYS A 174 -21.91 2.68 16.45
C CYS A 174 -20.83 3.58 15.82
N TRP A 175 -21.08 4.16 14.63
CA TRP A 175 -20.19 5.10 13.95
C TRP A 175 -18.83 4.52 13.53
N PHE A 176 -18.73 3.21 13.33
CA PHE A 176 -17.53 2.57 12.75
C PHE A 176 -17.59 2.48 11.22
N TYR A 177 -18.24 3.46 10.58
CA TYR A 177 -18.42 3.54 9.13
C TYR A 177 -18.06 4.93 8.62
N SER A 178 -17.21 4.96 7.61
CA SER A 178 -16.95 6.16 6.82
C SER A 178 -17.38 5.97 5.36
N CYS A 179 -17.20 4.76 4.81
CA CYS A 179 -17.63 4.41 3.46
C CYS A 179 -17.90 2.89 3.35
N THR A 180 -18.83 2.50 2.47
CA THR A 180 -19.11 1.09 2.15
C THR A 180 -19.03 0.89 0.64
N PHE A 181 -18.17 -0.03 0.20
CA PHE A 181 -18.18 -0.51 -1.19
C PHE A 181 -18.94 -1.83 -1.25
N CYS A 182 -19.98 -1.87 -2.06
CA CYS A 182 -20.78 -3.06 -2.27
C CYS A 182 -21.22 -3.23 -3.72
N TRP A 183 -21.33 -4.47 -4.16
CA TRP A 183 -21.86 -4.81 -5.47
C TRP A 183 -23.38 -4.70 -5.47
N LYS A 184 -23.95 -4.41 -6.66
CA LYS A 184 -25.39 -4.10 -6.85
C LYS A 184 -26.34 -5.19 -6.32
N CYS A 185 -25.89 -6.43 -6.20
CA CYS A 185 -26.68 -7.53 -5.61
C CYS A 185 -27.04 -7.32 -4.13
N SER A 186 -26.32 -6.45 -3.41
CA SER A 186 -26.51 -6.27 -1.96
C SER A 186 -27.37 -5.06 -1.57
N CYS A 187 -27.74 -4.19 -2.52
CA CYS A 187 -28.48 -2.95 -2.23
C CYS A 187 -30.00 -3.07 -2.44
N ASN A 188 -30.50 -4.20 -2.95
CA ASN A 188 -31.92 -4.45 -3.18
C ASN A 188 -32.51 -5.33 -2.06
N SER A 189 -32.54 -4.83 -0.82
CA SER A 189 -33.38 -5.38 0.24
C SER A 189 -33.61 -4.38 1.36
#